data_AF-A0A544Y3T6-F1
#
_entry.id   AF-A0A544Y3T6-F1
#
_cell.length_a   1.000
_cell.length_b   1.000
_cell.length_c   1.000
_cell.angle_alpha   90.00
_cell.angle_beta   90.00
_cell.angle_gamma   90.00
#
_symmetry.space_group_name_H-M   'P 1'
#
loop_
_entity.id
_entity.type
_entity.pdbx_description
1 polymer ?
#
loop_
_entity_poly.entity_id
_entity_poly.type
_entity_poly.pdbx_seq_one_letter_code
_entity_poly.pdbx_strand_id
1 'polypeptide(L)'
;MGRPDERLWHGGAPGLQPGDLLLPPAQTGIATSSDILIALTGFDPHDNGVETDRMRTDRVYLTRDRELARAYAACWTAKAEHGLQVGRGALYVARPIGEVWPDPDLPDVSVECERAEVIAVYDAAVTLPWQKAERRLLAHVGSAR
;
A
#
# COMPACT_ATOMS: atom_id res chain seq x y z
N MET A 1 -1.60 14.46 15.83
CA MET A 1 -2.71 13.75 16.50
C MET A 1 -3.89 13.72 15.52
N GLY A 2 -4.14 12.56 14.90
CA GLY A 2 -5.21 12.40 13.89
C GLY A 2 -6.59 12.63 14.49
N ARG A 3 -7.51 13.22 13.73
CA ARG A 3 -8.88 13.42 14.20
C ARG A 3 -9.56 12.06 14.39
N PRO A 4 -10.31 11.85 15.48
CA PRO A 4 -10.88 10.54 15.82
C PRO A 4 -11.85 9.96 14.78
N ASP A 5 -12.37 10.78 13.86
CA ASP A 5 -13.32 10.38 12.81
C ASP A 5 -12.71 10.27 11.41
N GLU A 6 -11.39 10.41 11.28
CA GLU A 6 -10.74 10.43 9.98
C GLU A 6 -10.63 9.01 9.40
N ARG A 7 -11.41 8.76 8.34
CA ARG A 7 -11.43 7.47 7.64
C ARG A 7 -10.12 7.29 6.87
N LEU A 8 -9.33 6.30 7.31
CA LEU A 8 -8.10 5.90 6.63
C LEU A 8 -8.33 4.66 5.75
N TRP A 9 -7.60 4.62 4.65
CA TRP A 9 -7.75 3.63 3.60
C TRP A 9 -6.45 2.85 3.40
N HIS A 10 -6.58 1.57 3.12
CA HIS A 10 -5.47 0.71 2.71
C HIS A 10 -5.84 0.01 1.41
N GLY A 11 -4.90 -0.03 0.47
CA GLY A 11 -5.02 -0.80 -0.76
C GLY A 11 -3.90 -1.80 -0.88
N GLY A 12 -4.23 -3.07 -1.02
CA GLY A 12 -3.22 -4.11 -1.00
C GLY A 12 -3.79 -5.51 -1.16
N ALA A 13 -3.20 -6.47 -0.43
CA ALA A 13 -3.54 -7.87 -0.57
C ALA A 13 -5.00 -8.17 -0.21
N PRO A 14 -5.71 -8.99 -1.00
CA PRO A 14 -7.09 -9.36 -0.73
C PRO A 14 -7.20 -10.43 0.37
N GLY A 15 -8.43 -10.70 0.81
CA GLY A 15 -8.76 -11.84 1.67
C GLY A 15 -8.99 -11.51 3.15
N LEU A 16 -8.65 -10.30 3.59
CA LEU A 16 -8.94 -9.86 4.96
C LEU A 16 -10.41 -9.50 5.17
N GLN A 17 -10.89 -9.68 6.40
CA GLN A 17 -12.23 -9.39 6.89
C GLN A 17 -12.20 -8.32 7.99
N PRO A 18 -13.34 -7.68 8.32
CA PRO A 18 -13.41 -6.78 9.47
C PRO A 18 -12.95 -7.47 10.77
N GLY A 19 -12.08 -6.81 11.52
CA GLY A 19 -11.42 -7.32 12.72
C GLY A 19 -10.05 -7.96 12.46
N ASP A 20 -9.72 -8.31 11.21
CA ASP A 20 -8.39 -8.82 10.87
C ASP A 20 -7.32 -7.74 10.97
N LEU A 21 -6.06 -8.18 11.14
CA LEU A 21 -4.91 -7.31 11.16
C LEU A 21 -4.29 -7.18 9.76
N LEU A 22 -4.11 -5.94 9.33
CA LEU A 22 -3.13 -5.55 8.34
C LEU A 22 -1.75 -5.59 8.99
N LEU A 23 -0.91 -6.49 8.50
CA LEU A 23 0.46 -6.70 8.95
C LEU A 23 1.45 -6.30 7.85
N PRO A 24 2.65 -5.87 8.22
CA PRO A 24 3.64 -5.41 7.26
C PRO A 24 4.23 -6.59 6.45
N PRO A 25 4.80 -6.35 5.26
CA PRO A 25 5.38 -7.39 4.41
C PRO A 25 6.39 -8.31 5.12
N ALA A 26 7.22 -7.77 6.02
CA ALA A 26 8.20 -8.52 6.79
C ALA A 26 7.59 -9.61 7.70
N GLN A 27 6.29 -9.49 8.02
CA GLN A 27 5.56 -10.48 8.82
C GLN A 27 4.68 -11.40 7.96
N THR A 28 4.17 -10.92 6.83
CA THR A 28 3.25 -11.68 5.97
C THR A 28 3.95 -12.46 4.86
N GLY A 29 5.17 -12.06 4.48
CA GLY A 29 5.89 -12.60 3.32
C GLY A 29 5.27 -12.22 1.98
N ILE A 30 4.31 -11.28 1.95
CA ILE A 30 3.70 -10.79 0.72
C ILE A 30 4.76 -9.98 -0.05
N ALA A 31 4.79 -10.18 -1.38
CA ALA A 31 5.69 -9.45 -2.27
C ALA A 31 5.43 -7.94 -2.21
N THR A 32 6.50 -7.18 -2.09
CA THR A 32 6.52 -5.73 -2.08
C THR A 32 6.68 -5.15 -3.48
N SER A 33 6.47 -3.84 -3.62
CA SER A 33 6.80 -3.13 -4.86
C SER A 33 8.29 -3.24 -5.24
N SER A 34 9.17 -3.32 -4.23
CA SER A 34 10.61 -3.55 -4.42
C SER A 34 10.89 -4.94 -5.00
N ASP A 35 10.26 -5.99 -4.45
CA ASP A 35 10.39 -7.36 -4.96
C ASP A 35 9.99 -7.47 -6.43
N ILE A 36 8.93 -6.76 -6.81
CA ILE A 36 8.42 -6.73 -8.18
C ILE A 36 9.38 -5.96 -9.10
N LEU A 37 9.91 -4.82 -8.65
CA LEU A 37 10.87 -4.04 -9.42
C LEU A 37 12.14 -4.84 -9.71
N ILE A 38 12.68 -5.50 -8.68
CA ILE A 38 13.84 -6.39 -8.80
C ILE A 38 13.54 -7.52 -9.79
N ALA A 39 12.39 -8.19 -9.66
CA ALA A 39 12.03 -9.30 -10.53
C ALA A 39 11.88 -8.89 -12.01
N LEU A 40 11.39 -7.66 -12.28
CA LEU A 40 11.13 -7.17 -13.64
C LEU A 40 12.36 -6.52 -14.29
N THR A 41 13.23 -5.88 -13.52
CA THR A 41 14.28 -5.01 -14.05
C THR A 41 15.69 -5.42 -13.62
N GLY A 42 15.82 -6.26 -12.59
CA GLY A 42 17.10 -6.56 -11.93
C GLY A 42 17.67 -5.40 -11.11
N PHE A 43 16.95 -4.28 -10.99
CA PHE A 43 17.35 -3.14 -10.18
C PHE A 43 16.85 -3.31 -8.74
N ASP A 44 17.78 -3.34 -7.80
CA ASP A 44 17.48 -3.29 -6.37
C ASP A 44 17.48 -1.82 -5.88
N PRO A 45 16.32 -1.27 -5.48
CA PRO A 45 16.22 0.10 -4.99
C PRO A 45 16.91 0.29 -3.62
N HIS A 46 17.16 -0.78 -2.87
CA HIS A 46 17.82 -0.74 -1.56
C HIS A 46 19.35 -0.72 -1.68
N ASP A 47 19.93 -1.41 -2.67
CA ASP A 47 21.39 -1.49 -2.86
C ASP A 47 22.06 -0.15 -3.24
N ASN A 48 21.28 0.84 -3.69
CA ASN A 48 21.79 2.12 -4.18
C ASN A 48 21.57 3.30 -3.23
N GLY A 49 21.08 3.07 -2.00
CA GLY A 49 20.81 4.14 -1.03
C GLY A 49 19.76 5.16 -1.48
N VAL A 50 19.00 4.85 -2.55
CA VAL A 50 17.99 5.74 -3.13
C VAL A 50 16.75 5.78 -2.24
N GLU A 51 16.43 4.69 -1.53
CA GLU A 51 15.14 4.52 -0.84
C GLU A 51 15.22 3.67 0.45
N THR A 52 16.02 4.05 1.45
CA THR A 52 15.95 3.35 2.75
C THR A 52 14.63 3.61 3.49
N ASP A 53 13.97 4.73 3.21
CA ASP A 53 12.70 5.14 3.84
C ASP A 53 11.46 4.87 2.98
N ARG A 54 11.63 4.72 1.66
CA ARG A 54 10.55 4.41 0.72
C ARG A 54 10.55 2.91 0.50
N MET A 55 9.41 2.24 0.59
CA MET A 55 9.31 0.76 0.52
C MET A 55 9.80 -0.02 1.76
N ARG A 56 9.61 0.52 2.96
CA ARG A 56 9.88 -0.24 4.19
C ARG A 56 9.01 -1.49 4.27
N THR A 57 9.63 -2.61 4.63
CA THR A 57 8.94 -3.90 4.76
C THR A 57 8.35 -4.11 6.15
N ASP A 58 8.65 -3.26 7.13
CA ASP A 58 8.21 -3.34 8.53
C ASP A 58 7.06 -2.39 8.88
N ARG A 59 6.47 -1.71 7.88
CA ARG A 59 5.39 -0.73 8.06
C ARG A 59 4.13 -1.09 7.28
N VAL A 60 2.99 -0.63 7.80
CA VAL A 60 1.70 -0.59 7.13
C VAL A 60 1.38 0.86 6.81
N TYR A 61 1.08 1.11 5.54
CA TYR A 61 0.73 2.43 5.04
C TYR A 61 -0.79 2.59 4.90
N LEU A 62 -1.30 3.69 5.44
CA LEU A 62 -2.69 4.09 5.36
C LEU A 62 -2.78 5.51 4.78
N THR A 63 -3.83 5.81 4.03
CA THR A 63 -4.00 7.13 3.42
C THR A 63 -5.40 7.70 3.62
N ARG A 64 -5.49 9.03 3.64
CA ARG A 64 -6.75 9.78 3.60
C ARG A 64 -7.35 9.81 2.19
N ASP A 65 -6.53 9.58 1.16
CA ASP A 65 -6.97 9.56 -0.23
C ASP A 65 -7.41 8.15 -0.65
N ARG A 66 -8.73 7.93 -0.68
CA ARG A 66 -9.33 6.67 -1.12
C ARG A 66 -8.87 6.26 -2.53
N GLU A 67 -8.73 7.21 -3.46
CA GLU A 67 -8.39 6.88 -4.85
C GLU A 67 -6.92 6.49 -4.99
N LEU A 68 -6.05 7.04 -4.13
CA LEU A 68 -4.67 6.57 -4.00
C LEU A 68 -4.62 5.13 -3.50
N ALA A 69 -5.30 4.82 -2.39
CA ALA A 69 -5.40 3.44 -1.89
C ALA A 69 -5.97 2.49 -2.95
N ARG A 70 -7.03 2.91 -3.65
CA ARG A 70 -7.61 2.12 -4.74
C ARG A 70 -6.64 1.85 -5.88
N ALA A 71 -5.78 2.80 -6.22
CA ALA A 71 -4.74 2.61 -7.22
C ALA A 71 -3.71 1.56 -6.77
N TYR A 72 -3.26 1.62 -5.51
CA TYR A 72 -2.39 0.58 -4.95
C TYR A 72 -3.03 -0.80 -4.94
N ALA A 73 -4.31 -0.91 -4.58
CA ALA A 73 -5.06 -2.18 -4.66
C ALA A 73 -5.15 -2.72 -6.11
N ALA A 74 -5.32 -1.83 -7.09
CA ALA A 74 -5.36 -2.21 -8.50
C ALA A 74 -3.98 -2.65 -9.03
N CYS A 75 -2.90 -2.19 -8.42
CA CYS A 75 -1.52 -2.57 -8.74
C CYS A 75 -1.00 -3.72 -7.86
N TRP A 76 -1.80 -4.21 -6.91
CA TRP A 76 -1.42 -5.35 -6.08
C TRP A 76 -1.00 -6.52 -6.96
N THR A 77 0.08 -7.18 -6.59
CA THR A 77 0.67 -8.25 -7.39
C THR A 77 0.90 -9.47 -6.53
N ALA A 78 0.45 -10.62 -7.01
CA ALA A 78 0.67 -11.92 -6.38
C ALA A 78 1.66 -12.76 -7.19
N LYS A 79 2.42 -13.61 -6.52
CA LYS A 79 3.09 -14.73 -7.19
C LYS A 79 2.02 -15.77 -7.55
N ALA A 80 1.99 -16.18 -8.81
CA ALA A 80 1.15 -17.25 -9.34
C ALA A 80 2.05 -18.35 -9.95
N GLU A 81 1.50 -19.55 -10.16
CA GLU A 81 2.24 -20.70 -10.69
C GLU A 81 2.96 -20.44 -12.03
N HIS A 82 2.46 -19.47 -12.82
CA HIS A 82 2.99 -19.11 -14.13
C HIS A 82 3.50 -17.67 -14.24
N GLY A 83 3.84 -17.03 -13.11
CA GLY A 83 4.42 -15.69 -13.10
C GLY A 83 3.74 -14.74 -12.11
N LEU A 84 3.77 -13.45 -12.40
CA LEU A 84 3.14 -12.43 -11.56
C LEU A 84 1.70 -12.18 -12.03
N GLN A 85 0.74 -12.25 -11.11
CA GLN A 85 -0.62 -11.80 -11.35
C GLN A 85 -0.79 -10.38 -10.82
N VAL A 86 -1.07 -9.43 -11.70
CA VAL A 86 -1.33 -8.03 -11.34
C VAL A 86 -2.84 -7.78 -11.23
N GLY A 87 -3.23 -6.98 -10.23
CA GLY A 87 -4.59 -6.57 -9.95
C GLY A 87 -5.36 -7.52 -9.05
N ARG A 88 -6.64 -7.19 -8.82
CA ARG A 88 -7.53 -7.88 -7.87
C ARG A 88 -7.06 -7.81 -6.41
N GLY A 89 -6.27 -6.80 -6.05
CA GLY A 89 -6.12 -6.43 -4.64
C GLY A 89 -7.43 -5.90 -4.07
N ALA A 90 -7.45 -5.63 -2.77
CA ALA A 90 -8.62 -5.15 -2.07
C ALA A 90 -8.40 -3.75 -1.49
N LEU A 91 -9.51 -3.01 -1.37
CA LEU A 91 -9.59 -1.70 -0.74
C LEU A 91 -10.29 -1.83 0.61
N TYR A 92 -9.59 -1.41 1.65
CA TYR A 92 -10.03 -1.49 3.03
C TYR A 92 -10.18 -0.11 3.65
N VAL A 93 -11.10 -0.03 4.61
CA VAL A 93 -11.09 1.01 5.64
C VAL A 93 -10.37 0.41 6.84
N ALA A 94 -9.37 1.09 7.37
CA ALA A 94 -8.55 0.57 8.44
C ALA A 94 -8.28 1.62 9.52
N ARG A 95 -7.98 1.14 10.73
CA ARG A 95 -7.58 1.95 11.86
C ARG A 95 -6.17 1.53 12.30
N PRO A 96 -5.21 2.44 12.40
CA PRO A 96 -3.87 2.10 12.86
C PRO A 96 -3.91 1.63 14.32
N ILE A 97 -3.02 0.70 14.67
CA ILE A 97 -2.78 0.26 16.04
C ILE A 97 -1.31 0.57 16.38
N GLY A 98 -1.11 1.27 17.50
CA GLY A 98 0.21 1.69 17.97
C GLY A 98 0.54 3.12 17.53
N GLU A 99 1.83 3.41 17.40
CA GLU A 99 2.29 4.72 16.97
C GLU A 99 1.99 4.95 15.47
N VAL A 100 1.66 6.19 15.16
CA VAL A 100 1.33 6.64 13.81
C VAL A 100 2.26 7.78 13.45
N TRP A 101 2.99 7.61 12.36
CA TRP A 101 3.94 8.59 11.85
C TRP A 101 3.48 9.05 10.47
N PRO A 102 3.76 10.30 10.05
CA PRO A 102 3.57 10.70 8.66
C PRO A 102 4.35 9.78 7.73
N ASP A 103 3.75 9.41 6.61
CA ASP A 103 4.44 8.67 5.55
C ASP A 103 5.59 9.55 5.01
N PRO A 104 6.84 9.07 4.97
CA PRO A 104 7.98 9.85 4.47
C PRO A 104 7.81 10.27 3.00
N ASP A 105 7.01 9.52 2.22
CA ASP A 105 6.76 9.81 0.81
C ASP A 105 5.63 10.81 0.61
N LEU A 106 4.59 10.70 1.45
CA LEU A 106 3.34 11.44 1.31
C LEU A 106 2.82 11.96 2.66
N PRO A 107 3.59 12.81 3.38
CA PRO A 107 3.35 13.13 4.79
C PRO A 107 2.01 13.86 5.05
N ASP A 108 1.49 14.56 4.04
CA ASP A 108 0.23 15.31 4.16
C ASP A 108 -1.01 14.42 4.04
N VAL A 109 -0.92 13.31 3.30
CA VAL A 109 -2.08 12.49 2.94
C VAL A 109 -2.01 11.06 3.47
N SER A 110 -0.81 10.58 3.79
CA SER A 110 -0.55 9.20 4.21
C SER A 110 0.18 9.15 5.55
N VAL A 111 0.03 8.02 6.23
CA VAL A 111 0.67 7.70 7.49
C VAL A 111 1.21 6.28 7.45
N GLU A 112 2.25 6.03 8.23
CA GLU A 112 2.78 4.70 8.51
C GLU A 112 2.52 4.30 9.97
N CYS A 113 2.33 3.00 10.18
CA CYS A 113 2.16 2.38 11.50
C CYS A 113 2.71 0.95 11.49
N GLU A 114 2.84 0.32 12.65
CA GLU A 114 3.32 -1.08 12.74
C GLU A 114 2.30 -2.10 12.22
N ARG A 115 1.02 -1.82 12.46
CA ARG A 115 -0.11 -2.66 12.03
C ARG A 115 -1.39 -1.85 12.08
N ALA A 116 -2.42 -2.33 11.39
CA ALA A 116 -3.75 -1.72 11.43
C ALA A 116 -4.83 -2.79 11.54
N GLU A 117 -5.98 -2.43 12.09
CA GLU A 117 -7.18 -3.26 12.10
C GLU A 117 -8.05 -2.91 10.88
N VAL A 118 -8.50 -3.93 10.16
CA VAL A 118 -9.51 -3.75 9.11
C VAL A 118 -10.85 -3.46 9.78
N ILE A 119 -11.41 -2.29 9.49
CA ILE A 119 -12.73 -1.88 9.98
C ILE A 119 -13.82 -2.29 8.99
N ALA A 120 -13.52 -2.21 7.69
CA ALA A 120 -14.43 -2.65 6.64
C ALA A 120 -13.68 -3.02 5.36
N VAL A 121 -14.26 -3.95 4.60
CA VAL A 121 -13.87 -4.24 3.21
C VAL A 121 -14.74 -3.41 2.30
N TYR A 122 -14.15 -2.46 1.56
CA TYR A 122 -14.89 -1.58 0.66
C TYR A 122 -15.03 -2.18 -0.75
N ASP A 123 -13.96 -2.79 -1.25
CA ASP A 123 -13.93 -3.53 -2.50
C ASP A 123 -12.97 -4.71 -2.34
N ALA A 124 -13.47 -5.94 -2.47
CA ALA A 124 -12.68 -7.15 -2.25
C ALA A 124 -11.82 -7.56 -3.46
N ALA A 125 -12.06 -6.95 -4.63
CA ALA A 125 -11.35 -7.29 -5.87
C ALA A 125 -11.34 -6.09 -6.82
N VAL A 126 -10.53 -5.10 -6.46
CA VAL A 126 -10.40 -3.84 -7.21
C VAL A 126 -9.97 -4.13 -8.64
N THR A 127 -10.81 -3.68 -9.57
CA THR A 127 -10.51 -3.64 -11.00
C THR A 127 -10.46 -2.18 -11.46
N LEU A 128 -9.28 -1.76 -11.90
CA LEU A 128 -9.03 -0.43 -12.43
C LEU A 128 -8.16 -0.57 -13.69
N PRO A 129 -8.50 0.06 -14.82
CA PRO A 129 -7.60 0.08 -15.98
C PRO A 129 -6.25 0.68 -15.62
N TRP A 130 -5.15 0.11 -16.12
CA TRP A 130 -3.78 0.54 -15.82
C TRP A 130 -3.58 2.06 -15.98
N GLN A 131 -4.08 2.65 -17.08
CA GLN A 131 -3.93 4.09 -17.34
C GLN A 131 -4.61 4.97 -16.28
N LYS A 132 -5.63 4.44 -15.58
CA LYS A 132 -6.27 5.13 -14.46
C LYS A 132 -5.48 4.92 -13.16
N ALA A 133 -4.91 3.74 -12.93
CA ALA A 133 -4.09 3.46 -11.76
C ALA A 133 -2.83 4.32 -11.76
N GLU A 134 -2.10 4.28 -12.87
CA GLU A 134 -0.88 5.06 -13.10
C GLU A 134 -1.09 6.55 -12.86
N ARG A 135 -2.13 7.14 -13.46
CA ARG A 135 -2.42 8.57 -13.25
C ARG A 135 -2.68 8.93 -11.78
N ARG A 136 -3.25 8.02 -10.98
CA ARG A 136 -3.54 8.26 -9.56
C ARG A 136 -2.28 8.13 -8.72
N LEU A 137 -1.42 7.17 -9.02
CA LEU A 137 -0.11 7.03 -8.36
C LEU A 137 0.77 8.25 -8.68
N LEU A 138 0.84 8.66 -9.94
CA LEU A 138 1.66 9.79 -10.39
C LEU A 138 1.16 11.16 -9.91
N ALA A 139 -0.13 11.30 -9.57
CA ALA A 139 -0.68 12.56 -9.07
C ALA A 139 0.03 13.06 -7.81
N HIS A 140 0.66 12.15 -7.07
CA HIS A 140 1.34 12.44 -5.82
C HIS A 140 2.89 12.42 -5.94
N VAL A 141 3.42 11.94 -7.07
CA VAL A 141 4.88 11.91 -7.37
C VAL A 141 5.42 13.29 -7.80
N GLY A 142 4.55 14.27 -8.04
CA GLY A 142 4.92 15.59 -8.58
C GLY A 142 4.99 16.77 -7.59
N SER A 143 4.82 16.56 -6.28
CA SER A 143 4.79 17.67 -5.30
C SER A 143 6.03 17.78 -4.41
N ALA A 144 7.16 17.23 -4.84
CA ALA A 144 8.47 17.60 -4.28
C ALA A 144 9.01 18.79 -5.11
N ARG A 145 8.78 20.01 -4.63
CA ARG A 145 9.56 21.19 -4.99
C ARG A 145 10.41 21.60 -3.81
#